data_AF-A0A317FKH0-F1
#
_entry.id   AF-A0A317FKH0-F1
#
_cell.length_a   1.000
_cell.length_b   1.000
_cell.length_c   1.000
_cell.angle_alpha   90.00
_cell.angle_beta   90.00
_cell.angle_gamma   90.00
#
_symmetry.space_group_name_H-M   'P 1'
#
loop_
_entity.id
_entity.type
_entity.pdbx_description
1 polymer ?
#
loop_
_entity_poly.entity_id
_entity_poly.type
_entity_poly.pdbx_seq_one_letter_code
_entity_poly.pdbx_strand_id
1 'polypeptide(L)'
;MSTMQDSREATMIGRRSDGTLVRRPLSPHLQVYDMLQMTSALSISHRITGVIWTAGAVVMVWWLVAAAAGPSAFDAVQWFLGSFLGILFLMGVTAAAWFHTLAGIRHLAWDAGWGYDIPTVYKTGRAVLIGTAVLTALTWLMLLISW
;
A
#
# COMPACT_ATOMS: atom_id res chain seq x y z
N MET A 1 -15.16 40.78 -3.68
CA MET A 1 -14.09 40.53 -4.66
C MET A 1 -12.96 39.87 -3.89
N SER A 2 -12.89 38.54 -3.91
CA SER A 2 -11.95 37.78 -3.07
C SER A 2 -10.53 38.08 -3.51
N THR A 3 -9.76 38.70 -2.63
CA THR A 3 -8.31 38.86 -2.74
C THR A 3 -7.67 37.51 -3.05
N MET A 4 -6.86 37.46 -4.11
CA MET A 4 -5.97 36.33 -4.42
C MET A 4 -5.00 36.15 -3.24
N GLN A 5 -5.36 35.29 -2.29
CA GLN A 5 -4.56 35.02 -1.08
C GLN A 5 -3.45 34.00 -1.33
N ASP A 6 -3.56 33.18 -2.38
CA ASP A 6 -2.54 32.21 -2.79
C ASP A 6 -1.91 32.61 -4.13
N SER A 7 -0.58 32.76 -4.15
CA SER A 7 0.20 33.08 -5.36
C SER A 7 0.08 32.01 -6.45
N ARG A 8 -0.33 30.79 -6.09
CA ARG A 8 -0.62 29.69 -7.03
C ARG A 8 -1.89 29.91 -7.83
N GLU A 9 -2.86 30.67 -7.30
CA GLU A 9 -4.09 30.97 -8.06
C GLU A 9 -3.82 31.93 -9.22
N ALA A 10 -2.80 32.79 -9.10
CA ALA A 10 -2.41 33.72 -10.15
C ALA A 10 -1.97 33.01 -11.46
N THR A 11 -1.38 31.80 -11.38
CA THR A 11 -0.99 31.02 -12.56
C THR A 11 -2.17 30.25 -13.18
N MET A 12 -3.24 30.06 -12.41
CA MET A 12 -4.45 29.35 -12.82
C MET A 12 -5.49 30.27 -13.46
N ILE A 13 -5.34 31.59 -13.33
CA ILE A 13 -6.20 32.57 -14.00
C ILE A 13 -5.56 32.94 -15.35
N GLY A 14 -6.19 32.51 -16.43
CA GLY A 14 -5.87 32.92 -17.80
C GLY A 14 -6.81 34.02 -18.29
N ARG A 15 -6.52 34.54 -19.49
CA ARG A 15 -7.36 35.49 -20.19
C ARG A 15 -7.72 34.92 -21.56
N ARG A 16 -9.00 34.97 -21.94
CA ARG A 16 -9.44 34.61 -23.31
C ARG A 16 -9.12 35.74 -24.29
N SER A 17 -9.28 35.49 -25.59
CA SER A 17 -9.03 36.47 -26.66
C SER A 17 -9.91 37.72 -26.57
N ASP A 18 -11.08 37.61 -25.93
CA ASP A 18 -12.02 38.71 -25.64
C ASP A 18 -11.68 39.48 -24.34
N GLY A 19 -10.60 39.13 -23.64
CA GLY A 19 -10.18 39.78 -22.41
C GLY A 19 -10.86 39.27 -21.13
N THR A 20 -11.78 38.30 -21.22
CA THR A 20 -12.44 37.70 -20.05
C THR A 20 -11.49 36.81 -19.26
N LEU A 21 -11.58 36.87 -17.92
CA LEU A 21 -10.80 36.01 -17.03
C LEU A 21 -11.41 34.61 -17.01
N VAL A 22 -10.57 33.58 -17.15
CA VAL A 22 -10.99 32.18 -17.11
C VAL A 22 -10.04 31.36 -16.24
N ARG A 23 -10.58 30.42 -15.47
CA ARG A 23 -9.74 29.43 -14.77
C ARG A 23 -9.24 28.40 -15.76
N ARG A 24 -7.92 28.24 -15.85
CA ARG A 24 -7.27 27.25 -16.73
C ARG A 24 -7.71 25.84 -16.31
N PRO A 25 -8.09 24.98 -17.26
CA PRO A 25 -8.42 23.59 -16.95
C PRO A 25 -7.15 22.85 -16.50
N LEU A 26 -7.33 21.85 -15.63
CA LEU A 26 -6.26 20.95 -15.24
C LEU A 26 -5.97 19.99 -16.41
N SER A 27 -4.70 19.83 -16.78
CA SER A 27 -4.34 18.85 -17.82
C SER A 27 -4.67 17.43 -17.35
N PRO A 28 -5.13 16.54 -18.26
CA PRO A 28 -5.26 15.12 -17.96
C PRO A 28 -3.93 14.53 -17.48
N HIS A 29 -3.97 13.66 -16.48
CA HIS A 29 -2.75 13.13 -15.85
C HIS A 29 -2.89 11.62 -15.60
N LEU A 30 -3.63 11.18 -14.56
CA LEU A 30 -3.77 9.75 -14.25
C LEU A 30 -4.49 8.97 -15.35
N GLN A 31 -5.45 9.59 -16.05
CA GLN A 31 -6.21 8.91 -17.10
C GLN A 31 -5.41 8.68 -18.39
N VAL A 32 -4.33 9.44 -18.60
CA VAL A 32 -3.56 9.42 -19.86
C VAL A 32 -2.17 8.82 -19.66
N TYR A 33 -1.62 8.86 -18.45
CA TYR A 33 -0.34 8.25 -18.13
C TYR A 33 -0.47 6.73 -17.98
N ASP A 34 0.52 5.99 -18.48
CA ASP A 34 0.60 4.54 -18.30
C ASP A 34 0.99 4.18 -16.86
N MET A 35 -0.03 4.02 -16.01
CA MET A 35 0.13 3.65 -14.61
C MET A 35 0.47 2.17 -14.41
N LEU A 36 0.40 1.33 -15.46
CA LEU A 36 0.69 -0.10 -15.38
C LEU A 36 2.19 -0.39 -15.44
N GLN A 37 3.03 0.65 -15.57
CA GLN A 37 4.47 0.54 -15.35
C GLN A 37 4.76 -0.10 -14.00
N MET A 38 5.60 -1.13 -14.00
CA MET A 38 5.90 -1.92 -12.80
C MET A 38 6.41 -1.04 -11.64
N THR A 39 7.17 0.01 -11.92
CA THR A 39 7.70 0.92 -10.90
C THR A 39 6.59 1.71 -10.19
N SER A 40 5.69 2.33 -10.95
CA SER A 40 4.53 3.07 -10.43
C SER A 40 3.57 2.14 -9.69
N ALA A 41 3.27 0.98 -10.28
CA ALA A 41 2.41 -0.04 -9.68
C ALA A 41 2.98 -0.55 -8.35
N LEU A 42 4.29 -0.85 -8.27
CA LEU A 42 4.91 -1.27 -7.02
C LEU A 42 4.90 -0.17 -5.95
N SER A 43 5.06 1.10 -6.35
CA SER A 43 5.01 2.24 -5.42
C SER A 43 3.62 2.40 -4.80
N ILE A 44 2.55 2.38 -5.61
CA ILE A 44 1.18 2.47 -5.06
C ILE A 44 0.82 1.24 -4.24
N SER A 45 1.24 0.05 -4.68
CA SER A 45 1.07 -1.19 -3.93
C SER A 45 1.75 -1.11 -2.56
N HIS A 46 2.95 -0.53 -2.45
CA HIS A 46 3.64 -0.38 -1.16
C HIS A 46 2.84 0.47 -0.16
N ARG A 47 2.16 1.53 -0.65
CA ARG A 47 1.26 2.35 0.17
C ARG A 47 0.03 1.56 0.60
N ILE A 48 -0.62 0.88 -0.35
CA ILE A 48 -1.82 0.07 -0.08
C ILE A 48 -1.51 -1.04 0.93
N THR A 49 -0.40 -1.77 0.75
CA THR A 49 -0.01 -2.84 1.68
C THR A 49 0.37 -2.28 3.05
N GLY A 50 0.91 -1.06 3.15
CA GLY A 50 1.16 -0.40 4.43
C GLY A 50 -0.13 -0.13 5.23
N VAL A 51 -1.19 0.29 4.54
CA VAL A 51 -2.52 0.47 5.14
C VAL A 51 -3.10 -0.88 5.58
N ILE A 52 -3.05 -1.90 4.72
CA ILE A 52 -3.53 -3.25 5.05
C ILE A 52 -2.75 -3.83 6.24
N TRP A 53 -1.43 -3.65 6.27
CA TRP A 53 -0.59 -4.14 7.37
C TRP A 53 -0.93 -3.46 8.70
N THR A 54 -1.23 -2.16 8.66
CA THR A 54 -1.69 -1.42 9.84
C THR A 54 -3.05 -1.94 10.33
N ALA A 55 -3.98 -2.23 9.43
CA ALA A 55 -5.25 -2.89 9.80
C ALA A 55 -5.01 -4.27 10.43
N GLY A 56 -4.04 -5.04 9.92
CA GLY A 56 -3.58 -6.28 10.53
C GLY A 56 -3.08 -6.09 11.97
N ALA A 57 -2.31 -5.04 12.24
CA ALA A 57 -1.85 -4.71 13.59
C ALA A 57 -3.01 -4.38 14.55
N VAL A 58 -4.06 -3.70 14.06
CA VAL A 58 -5.28 -3.45 14.86
C VAL A 58 -5.98 -4.76 15.20
N VAL A 59 -6.09 -5.69 14.24
CA VAL A 59 -6.66 -7.03 14.49
C VAL A 59 -5.81 -7.84 15.48
N MET A 60 -4.48 -7.73 15.40
CA MET A 60 -3.58 -8.34 16.38
C MET A 60 -3.83 -7.80 17.79
N VAL A 61 -3.99 -6.48 17.95
CA VAL A 61 -4.33 -5.88 19.25
C VAL A 61 -5.69 -6.37 19.73
N TRP A 62 -6.70 -6.43 18.87
CA TRP A 62 -8.02 -6.97 19.22
C TRP A 62 -7.94 -8.41 19.72
N TRP A 63 -7.15 -9.25 19.03
CA TRP A 63 -6.91 -10.63 19.42
C TRP A 63 -6.25 -10.76 20.79
N LEU A 64 -5.21 -9.95 21.07
CA LEU A 64 -4.54 -9.91 22.37
C LEU A 64 -5.47 -9.45 23.50
N VAL A 65 -6.29 -8.42 23.24
CA VAL A 65 -7.28 -7.92 24.21
C VAL A 65 -8.32 -9.00 24.51
N ALA A 66 -8.81 -9.71 23.50
CA ALA A 66 -9.76 -10.81 23.68
C ALA A 66 -9.16 -11.96 24.51
N ALA A 67 -7.89 -12.30 24.25
CA ALA A 67 -7.15 -13.30 25.04
C ALA A 67 -7.05 -12.91 26.52
N ALA A 68 -6.86 -11.62 26.82
CA ALA A 68 -6.82 -11.10 28.20
C ALA A 68 -8.20 -10.97 28.87
N ALA A 69 -9.26 -10.74 28.08
CA ALA A 69 -10.62 -10.52 28.58
C ALA A 69 -11.31 -11.81 29.08
N GLY A 70 -10.82 -12.98 28.67
CA GLY A 70 -11.27 -14.27 29.14
C GLY A 70 -11.77 -15.20 28.04
N PRO A 71 -12.11 -16.45 28.38
CA PRO A 71 -12.35 -17.51 27.39
C PRO A 71 -13.46 -17.19 26.39
N SER A 72 -14.60 -16.67 26.85
CA SER A 72 -15.74 -16.37 25.96
C SER A 72 -15.42 -15.30 24.92
N ALA A 73 -14.65 -14.28 25.29
CA ALA A 73 -14.23 -13.23 24.36
C ALA A 73 -13.21 -13.78 23.34
N PHE A 74 -12.27 -14.59 23.81
CA PHE A 74 -11.27 -15.22 22.95
C PHE A 74 -11.90 -16.18 21.94
N ASP A 75 -12.83 -17.03 22.37
CA ASP A 75 -13.55 -17.98 21.51
C ASP A 75 -14.31 -17.26 20.38
N ALA A 76 -14.91 -16.11 20.65
CA ALA A 76 -15.59 -15.31 19.64
C ALA A 76 -14.63 -14.79 18.55
N VAL A 77 -13.44 -14.30 18.96
CA VAL A 77 -12.42 -13.85 18.00
C VAL A 77 -11.85 -15.02 17.20
N GLN A 78 -11.57 -16.14 17.87
CA GLN A 78 -11.07 -17.35 17.22
C GLN A 78 -12.08 -17.90 16.20
N TRP A 79 -13.37 -17.89 16.53
CA TRP A 79 -14.43 -18.27 15.60
C TRP A 79 -14.44 -17.37 14.35
N PHE A 80 -14.33 -16.06 14.53
CA PHE A 80 -14.31 -15.11 13.42
C PHE A 80 -13.06 -15.27 12.55
N LEU A 81 -11.87 -15.29 13.16
CA LEU A 81 -10.59 -15.41 12.44
C LEU A 81 -10.39 -16.79 11.79
N GLY A 82 -10.99 -17.84 12.37
CA GLY A 82 -11.03 -19.18 11.79
C GLY A 82 -12.08 -19.38 10.70
N SER A 83 -13.00 -18.43 10.50
CA SER A 83 -13.96 -18.47 9.40
C SER A 83 -13.26 -18.32 8.04
N PHE A 84 -13.93 -18.71 6.96
CA PHE A 84 -13.41 -18.52 5.60
C PHE A 84 -12.98 -17.07 5.32
N LEU A 85 -13.79 -16.10 5.75
CA LEU A 85 -13.48 -14.68 5.57
C LEU A 85 -12.31 -14.23 6.46
N GLY A 86 -12.22 -14.75 7.68
CA GLY A 86 -11.12 -14.48 8.61
C GLY A 86 -9.79 -14.99 8.06
N ILE A 87 -9.76 -16.23 7.57
CA ILE A 87 -8.58 -16.84 6.95
C ILE A 87 -8.17 -16.08 5.68
N LEU A 88 -9.13 -15.74 4.81
CA LEU A 88 -8.86 -14.95 3.60
C LEU A 88 -8.26 -13.58 3.95
N PHE A 89 -8.79 -12.92 4.97
CA PHE A 89 -8.25 -11.67 5.48
C PHE A 89 -6.82 -11.83 6.02
N LEU A 90 -6.57 -12.84 6.88
CA LEU A 90 -5.25 -13.12 7.43
C LEU A 90 -4.23 -13.44 6.33
N MET A 91 -4.65 -14.13 5.26
CA MET A 91 -3.80 -14.40 4.11
C MET A 91 -3.43 -13.12 3.38
N GLY A 92 -4.41 -12.23 3.16
CA GLY A 92 -4.18 -10.91 2.57
C GLY A 92 -3.25 -10.04 3.43
N VAL A 93 -3.46 -10.01 4.74
CA VAL A 93 -2.59 -9.30 5.70
C VAL A 93 -1.17 -9.84 5.67
N THR A 94 -1.00 -11.17 5.64
CA THR A 94 0.33 -11.82 5.57
C THR A 94 1.07 -11.46 4.27
N ALA A 95 0.37 -11.53 3.13
CA ALA A 95 0.94 -11.15 1.85
C ALA A 95 1.32 -9.65 1.81
N ALA A 96 0.44 -8.79 2.36
CA ALA A 96 0.71 -7.37 2.50
C ALA A 96 1.92 -7.09 3.39
N ALA A 97 2.09 -7.83 4.49
CA ALA A 97 3.23 -7.74 5.39
C ALA A 97 4.55 -8.01 4.68
N TRP A 98 4.64 -9.14 3.96
CA TRP A 98 5.84 -9.54 3.25
C TRP A 98 6.16 -8.58 2.11
N PHE A 99 5.15 -8.19 1.33
CA PHE A 99 5.34 -7.19 0.27
C PHE A 99 5.82 -5.86 0.84
N HIS A 100 5.17 -5.34 1.88
CA HIS A 100 5.51 -4.05 2.47
C HIS A 100 6.92 -4.07 3.04
N THR A 101 7.31 -5.16 3.71
CA THR A 101 8.65 -5.33 4.28
C THR A 101 9.73 -5.38 3.20
N LEU A 102 9.56 -6.21 2.17
CA LEU A 102 10.54 -6.34 1.09
C LEU A 102 10.65 -5.06 0.25
N ALA A 103 9.52 -4.43 -0.05
CA ALA A 103 9.50 -3.12 -0.71
C ALA A 103 10.14 -2.04 0.18
N GLY A 104 9.90 -2.08 1.50
CA GLY A 104 10.52 -1.19 2.48
C GLY A 104 12.05 -1.32 2.50
N ILE A 105 12.58 -2.55 2.49
CA ILE A 105 14.04 -2.79 2.37
C ILE A 105 14.59 -2.19 1.07
N ARG A 106 13.88 -2.36 -0.04
CA ARG A 106 14.24 -1.73 -1.33
C ARG A 106 14.22 -0.19 -1.24
N HIS A 107 13.25 0.39 -0.55
CA HIS A 107 13.20 1.83 -0.29
C HIS A 107 14.35 2.32 0.58
N LEU A 108 14.70 1.61 1.66
CA LEU A 108 15.86 1.94 2.49
C LEU A 108 17.17 1.85 1.71
N ALA A 109 17.30 0.90 0.78
CA ALA A 109 18.44 0.84 -0.12
C ALA A 109 18.51 2.05 -1.05
N TRP A 110 17.37 2.52 -1.56
CA TRP A 110 17.29 3.79 -2.30
C TRP A 110 17.65 4.98 -1.43
N ASP A 111 17.23 5.03 -0.17
CA ASP A 111 17.57 6.14 0.74
C ASP A 111 19.08 6.16 1.05
N ALA A 112 19.74 5.00 1.03
CA ALA A 112 21.19 4.86 1.15
C ALA A 112 21.95 5.16 -0.17
N GLY A 113 21.25 5.50 -1.25
CA GLY A 113 21.84 5.88 -2.53
C GLY A 113 22.09 4.74 -3.53
N TRP A 114 21.51 3.55 -3.32
CA TRP A 114 21.82 2.35 -4.12
C TRP A 114 20.73 2.02 -5.14
N GLY A 115 21.10 1.58 -6.34
CA GLY A 115 20.18 0.90 -7.28
C GLY A 115 19.16 1.79 -7.99
N TYR A 116 19.57 2.99 -8.40
CA TYR A 116 18.75 3.93 -9.18
C TYR A 116 18.72 3.67 -10.69
N ASP A 117 19.63 2.85 -11.21
CA ASP A 117 19.62 2.52 -12.63
C ASP A 117 18.38 1.70 -12.99
N ILE A 118 17.78 2.00 -14.14
CA ILE A 118 16.52 1.38 -14.58
C ILE A 118 16.58 -0.15 -14.56
N PRO A 119 17.64 -0.82 -15.07
CA PRO A 119 17.72 -2.28 -14.99
C PRO A 119 17.63 -2.81 -13.55
N THR A 120 18.36 -2.20 -12.61
CA THR A 120 18.33 -2.60 -11.19
C THR A 120 17.00 -2.31 -10.54
N VAL A 121 16.36 -1.19 -10.85
CA VAL A 121 15.01 -0.87 -10.37
C VAL A 121 14.02 -1.96 -10.79
N TYR A 122 14.09 -2.45 -12.04
CA TYR A 122 13.23 -3.53 -12.49
C TYR A 122 13.59 -4.89 -11.85
N LYS A 123 14.88 -5.20 -11.73
CA LYS A 123 15.36 -6.43 -11.10
C LYS A 123 14.91 -6.54 -9.64
N THR A 124 15.14 -5.48 -8.87
CA THR A 124 14.72 -5.40 -7.45
C THR A 124 13.20 -5.43 -7.30
N GLY A 125 12.45 -4.79 -8.22
CA GLY A 125 10.99 -4.87 -8.22
C GLY A 125 10.46 -6.29 -8.44
N ARG A 126 11.03 -7.05 -9.38
CA ARG A 126 10.70 -8.47 -9.58
C ARG A 126 11.08 -9.33 -8.37
N ALA A 127 12.23 -9.05 -7.76
CA ALA A 127 12.67 -9.74 -6.54
C ALA A 127 11.69 -9.56 -5.38
N VAL A 128 11.14 -8.34 -5.20
CA VAL A 128 10.09 -8.07 -4.20
C VAL A 128 8.84 -8.91 -4.47
N LEU A 129 8.37 -8.97 -5.72
CA LEU A 129 7.17 -9.75 -6.08
C LEU A 129 7.36 -11.25 -5.85
N ILE A 130 8.46 -11.81 -6.34
CA ILE A 130 8.78 -13.24 -6.18
C ILE A 130 8.99 -13.56 -4.69
N GLY A 131 9.76 -12.75 -3.98
CA GLY A 131 10.00 -12.92 -2.55
C GLY A 131 8.70 -12.88 -1.74
N THR A 132 7.79 -11.97 -2.07
CA THR A 132 6.46 -11.88 -1.43
C THR A 132 5.68 -13.18 -1.61
N ALA A 133 5.60 -13.68 -2.85
CA ALA A 133 4.86 -14.92 -3.15
C ALA A 133 5.46 -16.11 -2.40
N VAL A 134 6.78 -16.27 -2.43
CA VAL A 134 7.50 -17.36 -1.75
C VAL A 134 7.32 -17.29 -0.24
N LEU A 135 7.58 -16.14 0.40
CA LEU A 135 7.48 -16.01 1.86
C LEU A 135 6.03 -16.18 2.35
N THR A 136 5.05 -15.69 1.59
CA THR A 136 3.63 -15.91 1.90
C THR A 136 3.31 -17.40 1.83
N ALA A 137 3.66 -18.08 0.74
CA ALA A 137 3.42 -19.51 0.58
C ALA A 137 4.09 -20.34 1.69
N LEU A 138 5.33 -20.03 2.03
CA LEU A 138 6.05 -20.69 3.12
C LEU A 138 5.39 -20.46 4.47
N THR A 139 4.92 -19.24 4.76
CA THR A 139 4.21 -18.91 6.00
C THR A 139 2.97 -19.78 6.16
N TRP A 140 2.16 -19.87 5.10
CA TRP A 140 0.93 -20.66 5.12
C TRP A 140 1.19 -22.16 5.10
N LEU A 141 2.22 -22.63 4.39
CA LEU A 141 2.65 -24.02 4.43
C LEU A 141 3.09 -24.44 5.85
N MET A 142 3.89 -23.59 6.52
CA MET A 142 4.30 -23.85 7.91
C MET A 142 3.09 -23.91 8.83
N LEU A 143 2.14 -22.97 8.69
CA LEU A 143 0.89 -22.99 9.46
C LEU A 143 0.12 -24.30 9.28
N LEU A 144 -0.05 -24.76 8.04
CA LEU A 144 -0.74 -26.01 7.72
C LEU A 144 -0.04 -27.26 8.25
N ILE A 145 1.30 -27.25 8.35
CA ILE A 145 2.08 -28.37 8.91
C ILE A 145 2.05 -28.36 10.45
N SER A 146 1.99 -27.17 11.05
CA SER A 146 2.01 -26.98 12.51
C SER A 146 0.65 -27.17 13.19
N TRP A 147 -0.40 -27.42 12.41
CA TRP A 147 -1.77 -27.62 12.85
C TRP A 147 -2.11 -29.11 12.85
#